data_AF-A0A975CC11-F1
#
_entry.id   AF-A0A975CC11-F1
#
_cell.length_a   1.000
_cell.length_b   1.000
_cell.length_c   1.000
_cell.angle_alpha   90.00
_cell.angle_beta   90.00
_cell.angle_gamma   90.00
#
_symmetry.space_group_name_H-M   'P 1'
#
loop_
_entity.id
_entity.type
_entity.pdbx_description
1 polymer ?
#
loop_
_entity_poly.entity_id
_entity_poly.type
_entity_poly.pdbx_seq_one_letter_code
_entity_poly.pdbx_strand_id
1 'polypeptide(L)'
;MEIIRETGKPNKLAVTAVLILMLLVLGLAYFFNIYPGGIVVSEDTPKQMTITKQYVFGKESLTIEVEHANQLKVSLVKMLGEDLELKWYIIVLFFTALLFNIFNLVRNNHSSQSNEMIVILYLWAGVNLLACIIFVYQYINQVVWINDMLQQIS
;
A
#
# COMPACT_ATOMS: atom_id res chain seq x y z
N MET A 1 -2.21 -12.58 54.08
CA MET A 1 -1.76 -11.37 53.37
C MET A 1 -1.95 -11.65 51.89
N GLU A 2 -3.11 -11.25 51.34
CA GLU A 2 -3.45 -11.49 49.94
C GLU A 2 -2.72 -10.47 49.08
N ILE A 3 -1.80 -10.93 48.24
CA ILE A 3 -1.25 -10.12 47.16
C ILE A 3 -2.33 -10.04 46.10
N ILE A 4 -3.05 -8.93 46.07
CA ILE A 4 -3.95 -8.56 44.98
C ILE A 4 -3.07 -8.48 43.72
N ARG A 5 -3.08 -9.53 42.91
CA ARG A 5 -2.58 -9.48 41.52
C ARG A 5 -3.51 -8.51 40.80
N GLU A 6 -3.04 -7.29 40.58
CA GLU A 6 -3.67 -6.39 39.63
C GLU A 6 -3.80 -7.11 38.30
N THR A 7 -5.05 -7.32 37.93
CA THR A 7 -5.47 -7.93 36.69
C THR A 7 -4.99 -7.05 35.56
N GLY A 8 -4.05 -7.56 34.76
CA GLY A 8 -3.58 -6.93 33.53
C GLY A 8 -4.72 -6.83 32.52
N LYS A 9 -5.58 -5.82 32.68
CA LYS A 9 -6.61 -5.49 31.69
C LYS A 9 -5.89 -5.19 30.38
N PRO A 10 -6.35 -5.75 29.25
CA PRO A 10 -5.73 -5.50 27.96
C PRO A 10 -5.68 -3.99 27.72
N ASN A 11 -4.47 -3.47 27.53
CA ASN A 11 -4.22 -2.04 27.48
C ASN A 11 -4.81 -1.49 26.16
N LYS A 12 -6.09 -1.11 26.19
CA LYS A 12 -6.84 -0.58 25.02
C LYS A 12 -6.07 0.57 24.35
N LEU A 13 -5.33 1.34 25.17
CA LEU A 13 -4.41 2.37 24.73
C LEU A 13 -3.35 1.88 23.73
N ALA A 14 -2.76 0.70 23.93
CA ALA A 14 -1.74 0.17 23.02
C ALA A 14 -2.33 -0.21 21.65
N VAL A 15 -3.53 -0.82 21.64
CA VAL A 15 -4.25 -1.17 20.41
C VAL A 15 -4.67 0.11 19.65
N THR A 16 -5.19 1.10 20.37
CA THR A 16 -5.55 2.40 19.81
C THR A 16 -4.32 3.17 19.28
N ALA A 17 -3.20 3.13 20.00
CA ALA A 17 -1.95 3.77 19.58
C ALA A 17 -1.40 3.16 18.28
N VAL A 18 -1.43 1.83 18.15
CA VAL A 18 -1.02 1.13 16.92
C VAL A 18 -1.94 1.53 15.75
N LEU A 19 -3.26 1.55 15.94
CA LEU A 19 -4.21 2.00 14.92
C LEU A 19 -3.99 3.46 14.49
N ILE A 20 -3.75 4.36 15.45
CA ILE A 20 -3.47 5.78 15.16
C ILE A 20 -2.16 5.92 14.38
N LEU A 21 -1.10 5.21 14.79
CA LEU A 21 0.18 5.22 14.10
C LEU A 21 0.03 4.71 12.65
N MET A 22 -0.76 3.66 12.46
CA MET A 22 -1.05 3.09 11.14
C MET A 22 -1.84 4.06 10.23
N LEU A 23 -2.87 4.72 10.77
CA LEU A 23 -3.61 5.76 10.05
C LEU A 23 -2.73 6.97 9.73
N LEU A 24 -1.79 7.33 10.62
CA LEU A 24 -0.79 8.35 10.37
C LEU A 24 0.13 7.95 9.22
N VAL A 25 0.63 6.72 9.17
CA VAL A 25 1.49 6.25 8.07
C VAL A 25 0.75 6.25 6.74
N LEU A 26 -0.52 5.78 6.72
CA LEU A 26 -1.38 5.86 5.54
C LEU A 26 -1.64 7.30 5.11
N GLY A 27 -1.96 8.17 6.07
CA GLY A 27 -2.19 9.59 5.84
C GLY A 27 -0.95 10.30 5.30
N LEU A 28 0.24 9.98 5.82
CA LEU A 28 1.51 10.50 5.34
C LEU A 28 1.81 9.97 3.92
N ALA A 29 1.60 8.68 3.66
CA ALA A 29 1.77 8.11 2.32
C ALA A 29 0.86 8.81 1.29
N TYR A 30 -0.41 9.06 1.66
CA TYR A 30 -1.35 9.81 0.84
C TYR A 30 -0.94 11.29 0.65
N PHE A 31 -0.63 12.00 1.74
CA PHE A 31 -0.28 13.43 1.69
C PHE A 31 0.99 13.72 0.90
N PHE A 32 2.00 12.85 1.01
CA PHE A 32 3.24 13.00 0.27
C PHE A 32 3.18 12.35 -1.12
N ASN A 33 2.04 11.78 -1.51
CA ASN A 33 1.84 11.03 -2.74
C ASN A 33 2.94 9.98 -2.97
N ILE A 34 3.35 9.29 -1.89
CA ILE A 34 4.45 8.32 -1.91
C ILE A 34 3.86 6.96 -2.25
N TYR A 35 3.92 6.61 -3.53
CA TYR A 35 3.71 5.25 -4.00
C TYR A 35 4.85 4.86 -4.98
N PRO A 36 5.57 3.74 -4.75
CA PRO A 36 6.78 3.41 -5.51
C PRO A 36 6.49 3.15 -7.00
N GLY A 37 7.02 3.98 -7.89
CA GLY A 37 6.76 3.87 -9.33
C GLY A 37 5.61 4.77 -9.81
N GLY A 38 5.18 5.73 -8.99
CA GLY A 38 4.05 6.60 -9.30
C GLY A 38 4.22 7.40 -10.57
N ILE A 39 3.17 7.46 -11.39
CA ILE A 39 3.21 8.05 -12.71
C ILE A 39 2.26 9.21 -12.73
N VAL A 40 2.82 10.41 -12.82
CA VAL A 40 2.05 11.64 -12.99
C VAL A 40 2.17 12.06 -14.44
N VAL A 41 1.04 12.06 -15.14
CA VAL A 41 0.94 12.58 -16.50
C VAL A 41 0.42 14.02 -16.42
N SER A 42 1.26 14.95 -16.83
CA SER A 42 0.99 16.40 -16.85
C SER A 42 0.90 16.85 -18.31
N GLU A 43 -0.17 17.56 -18.65
CA GLU A 43 -0.35 18.16 -19.98
C GLU A 43 0.23 19.57 -19.96
N ASP A 44 1.44 19.74 -20.49
CA ASP A 44 2.13 21.04 -20.49
C ASP A 44 1.65 21.91 -21.66
N THR A 45 1.37 21.29 -22.82
CA THR A 45 0.75 21.94 -23.99
C THR A 45 -0.12 20.94 -24.77
N PRO A 46 -1.01 21.38 -25.68
CA PRO A 46 -1.88 20.48 -26.47
C PRO A 46 -1.13 19.40 -27.27
N LYS A 47 0.20 19.52 -27.42
CA LYS A 47 1.06 18.60 -28.14
C LYS A 47 2.21 18.03 -27.30
N GLN A 48 2.36 18.42 -26.03
CA GLN A 48 3.42 17.88 -25.16
C GLN A 48 2.83 17.43 -23.84
N MET A 49 3.13 16.19 -23.47
CA MET A 49 2.85 15.65 -22.15
C MET A 49 4.15 15.29 -21.45
N THR A 50 4.27 15.71 -20.20
CA THR A 50 5.37 15.31 -19.32
C THR A 50 4.89 14.21 -18.40
N ILE A 51 5.50 13.05 -18.54
CA ILE A 51 5.29 11.88 -17.70
C ILE A 51 6.39 11.88 -16.63
N THR A 52 6.01 12.11 -15.39
CA THR A 52 6.93 12.07 -14.25
C THR A 52 6.78 10.76 -13.50
N LYS A 53 7.80 9.92 -13.55
CA LYS A 53 7.97 8.76 -12.68
C LYS A 53 8.48 9.21 -11.32
N GLN A 54 7.79 8.79 -10.28
CA GLN A 54 8.11 9.07 -8.89
C GLN A 54 8.66 7.79 -8.26
N TYR A 55 9.90 7.88 -7.79
CA TYR A 55 10.55 6.86 -6.98
C TYR A 55 10.63 7.35 -5.54
N VAL A 56 10.85 6.41 -4.61
CA VAL A 56 11.01 6.73 -3.18
C VAL A 56 12.17 7.70 -2.93
N PHE A 57 13.21 7.68 -3.78
CA PHE A 57 14.42 8.48 -3.63
C PHE A 57 14.71 9.43 -4.82
N GLY A 58 13.75 9.67 -5.71
CA GLY A 58 14.00 10.49 -6.90
C GLY A 58 12.80 10.63 -7.82
N LYS A 59 12.92 11.49 -8.83
CA LYS A 59 11.92 11.68 -9.88
C LYS A 59 12.61 11.67 -11.25
N GLU A 60 12.02 10.98 -12.21
CA GLU A 60 12.44 11.00 -13.60
C GLU A 60 11.29 11.54 -14.45
N SER A 61 11.54 12.56 -15.26
CA SER A 61 10.54 13.17 -16.12
C SER A 61 10.88 12.90 -17.58
N LEU A 62 9.88 12.46 -18.34
CA LEU A 62 9.95 12.23 -19.78
C LEU A 62 8.92 13.14 -20.46
N THR A 63 9.38 14.09 -21.27
CA THR A 63 8.51 14.92 -22.10
C THR A 63 8.38 14.29 -23.48
N ILE A 64 7.15 14.02 -23.90
CA ILE A 64 6.83 13.35 -25.15
C ILE A 64 5.97 14.28 -26.02
N GLU A 65 6.27 14.37 -27.32
CA GLU A 65 5.36 14.98 -28.28
C GLU A 65 4.20 14.02 -28.60
N VAL A 66 2.97 14.47 -28.33
CA VAL A 66 1.76 13.68 -28.51
C VAL A 66 1.33 13.73 -29.97
N GLU A 67 1.82 12.78 -30.77
CA GLU A 67 1.20 12.44 -32.06
C GLU A 67 -0.10 11.63 -31.85
N HIS A 68 -1.05 11.70 -32.80
CA HIS A 68 -2.32 10.96 -32.73
C HIS A 68 -2.13 9.45 -32.51
N ALA A 69 -1.04 8.86 -32.98
CA ALA A 69 -0.71 7.44 -32.79
C ALA A 69 -0.40 7.09 -31.32
N ASN A 70 0.10 8.03 -30.53
CA ASN A 70 0.53 7.80 -29.15
C ASN A 70 -0.52 8.23 -28.10
N GLN A 71 -1.57 8.96 -28.52
CA GLN A 71 -2.61 9.49 -27.64
C GLN A 71 -3.35 8.40 -26.83
N LEU A 72 -3.62 7.25 -27.46
CA LEU A 72 -4.23 6.10 -26.79
C LEU A 72 -3.29 5.49 -25.74
N LYS A 73 -2.01 5.32 -26.08
CA LYS A 73 -1.01 4.75 -25.15
C LYS A 73 -0.80 5.65 -23.95
N VAL A 74 -0.74 6.97 -24.13
CA VAL A 74 -0.58 7.93 -23.02
C VAL A 74 -1.82 7.94 -22.11
N SER A 75 -3.02 7.85 -22.69
CA SER A 75 -4.26 7.74 -21.91
C SER A 75 -4.30 6.45 -21.08
N LEU A 76 -3.82 5.35 -21.64
CA LEU A 76 -3.65 4.08 -20.92
C LEU A 76 -2.64 4.21 -19.78
N VAL A 77 -1.48 4.81 -20.02
CA VAL A 77 -0.47 5.05 -18.97
C VAL A 77 -1.05 5.86 -17.81
N LYS A 78 -1.85 6.90 -18.10
CA LYS A 78 -2.51 7.71 -17.08
C LYS A 78 -3.49 6.88 -16.24
N MET A 79 -4.41 6.16 -16.89
CA MET A 79 -5.38 5.29 -16.21
C MET A 79 -4.70 4.23 -15.35
N LEU A 80 -3.62 3.64 -15.87
CA LEU A 80 -2.86 2.62 -15.15
C LEU A 80 -2.05 3.21 -14.00
N GLY A 81 -1.59 4.45 -14.09
CA GLY A 81 -0.94 5.17 -13.00
C GLY A 81 -1.88 5.44 -11.83
N GLU A 82 -3.12 5.83 -12.10
CA GLU A 82 -4.18 6.02 -11.08
C GLU A 82 -4.55 4.69 -10.42
N ASP A 83 -4.69 3.62 -11.20
CA ASP A 83 -4.96 2.27 -10.66
C ASP A 83 -3.77 1.72 -9.84
N LEU A 84 -2.53 2.10 -10.20
CA LEU A 84 -1.34 1.76 -9.42
C LEU A 84 -1.40 2.39 -8.02
N GLU A 85 -1.78 3.67 -7.94
CA GLU A 85 -1.94 4.39 -6.67
C GLU A 85 -2.96 3.70 -5.76
N LEU A 86 -4.12 3.33 -6.33
CA LEU A 86 -5.16 2.61 -5.60
C LEU A 86 -4.65 1.26 -5.06
N LYS A 87 -3.96 0.49 -5.91
CA LYS A 87 -3.37 -0.80 -5.52
C LYS A 87 -2.33 -0.65 -4.42
N TRP A 88 -1.53 0.42 -4.43
CA TRP A 88 -0.60 0.71 -3.36
C TRP A 88 -1.33 0.90 -2.02
N TYR A 89 -2.40 1.71 -1.98
CA TYR A 89 -3.16 1.89 -0.74
C TYR A 89 -3.79 0.59 -0.24
N ILE A 90 -4.29 -0.26 -1.16
CA ILE A 90 -4.80 -1.59 -0.81
C ILE A 90 -3.69 -2.44 -0.16
N ILE A 91 -2.49 -2.47 -0.73
CA ILE A 91 -1.34 -3.19 -0.16
C ILE A 91 -1.03 -2.69 1.26
N VAL A 92 -0.96 -1.37 1.45
CA VAL A 92 -0.67 -0.77 2.76
C VAL A 92 -1.76 -1.14 3.77
N LEU A 93 -3.05 -1.14 3.37
CA LEU A 93 -4.16 -1.57 4.23
C LEU A 93 -4.05 -3.04 4.64
N PHE A 94 -3.77 -3.95 3.71
CA PHE A 94 -3.61 -5.37 4.02
C PHE A 94 -2.38 -5.63 4.91
N PHE A 95 -1.27 -4.94 4.65
CA PHE A 95 -0.06 -5.04 5.48
C PHE A 95 -0.34 -4.53 6.90
N THR A 96 -1.10 -3.44 7.01
CA THR A 96 -1.55 -2.88 8.28
C THR A 96 -2.42 -3.86 9.05
N ALA A 97 -3.41 -4.48 8.40
CA ALA A 97 -4.27 -5.50 9.00
C ALA A 97 -3.47 -6.74 9.44
N LEU A 98 -2.46 -7.14 8.67
CA LEU A 98 -1.57 -8.23 9.02
C LEU A 98 -0.76 -7.92 10.28
N LEU A 99 -0.14 -6.74 10.37
CA LEU A 99 0.58 -6.30 11.56
C LEU A 99 -0.32 -6.23 12.80
N PHE A 100 -1.55 -5.77 12.63
CA PHE A 100 -2.54 -5.75 13.72
C PHE A 100 -2.88 -7.16 14.20
N ASN A 101 -3.07 -8.11 13.29
CA ASN A 101 -3.31 -9.50 13.63
C ASN A 101 -2.10 -10.14 14.33
N ILE A 102 -0.88 -9.90 13.85
CA ILE A 102 0.36 -10.38 14.49
C ILE A 102 0.49 -9.78 15.89
N PHE A 103 0.26 -8.48 16.06
CA PHE A 103 0.32 -7.82 17.36
C PHE A 103 -0.68 -8.43 18.35
N ASN A 104 -1.93 -8.64 17.91
CA ASN A 104 -2.95 -9.30 18.74
C ASN A 104 -2.56 -10.75 19.06
N LEU A 105 -1.97 -11.45 18.12
CA LEU A 105 -1.53 -12.83 18.30
C LEU A 105 -0.42 -12.93 19.35
N VAL A 106 0.61 -12.07 19.26
CA VAL A 106 1.68 -11.97 20.25
C VAL A 106 1.12 -11.59 21.62
N ARG A 107 0.20 -10.61 21.68
CA ARG A 107 -0.45 -10.21 22.94
C ARG A 107 -1.24 -11.34 23.58
N ASN A 108 -2.01 -12.07 22.77
CA ASN A 108 -2.93 -13.10 23.25
C ASN A 108 -2.20 -14.41 23.57
N ASN A 109 -1.03 -14.68 22.97
CA ASN A 109 -0.18 -15.80 23.35
C ASN A 109 0.33 -15.70 24.81
N HIS A 110 0.33 -14.50 25.40
CA HIS A 110 0.67 -14.26 26.81
C HIS A 110 -0.56 -14.24 27.75
N SER A 111 -1.77 -14.40 27.22
CA SER A 111 -3.03 -14.30 27.96
C SER A 111 -3.80 -15.63 27.94
N SER A 112 -4.57 -15.91 28.99
CA SER A 112 -5.47 -17.08 29.11
C SER A 112 -6.70 -16.98 28.18
N GLN A 113 -6.53 -16.65 26.89
CA GLN A 113 -7.62 -16.69 25.92
C GLN A 113 -7.90 -18.13 25.45
N SER A 114 -9.13 -18.38 24.99
CA SER A 114 -9.51 -19.68 24.45
C SER A 114 -8.71 -20.00 23.18
N ASN A 115 -8.31 -21.27 23.02
CA ASN A 115 -7.59 -21.75 21.84
C ASN A 115 -8.31 -21.42 20.52
N GLU A 116 -9.65 -21.34 20.54
CA GLU A 116 -10.48 -20.98 19.39
C GLU A 116 -10.17 -19.57 18.84
N MET A 117 -9.99 -18.59 19.72
CA MET A 117 -9.71 -17.20 19.31
C MET A 117 -8.31 -17.08 18.69
N ILE A 118 -7.34 -17.84 19.22
CA ILE A 118 -5.98 -17.90 18.68
C ILE A 118 -6.00 -18.50 17.26
N VAL A 119 -6.74 -19.59 17.05
CA VAL A 119 -6.90 -20.22 15.73
C VAL A 119 -7.52 -19.25 14.72
N ILE A 120 -8.56 -18.51 15.11
CA ILE A 120 -9.19 -17.50 14.24
C ILE A 120 -8.18 -16.42 13.84
N LEU A 121 -7.34 -15.94 14.76
CA LEU A 121 -6.32 -14.94 14.48
C LEU A 121 -5.25 -15.46 13.50
N TYR A 122 -4.82 -16.72 13.62
CA TYR A 122 -3.90 -17.34 12.67
C TYR A 122 -4.51 -17.46 11.27
N LEU A 123 -5.77 -17.90 11.16
CA LEU A 123 -6.46 -18.01 9.88
C LEU A 123 -6.59 -16.64 9.20
N TRP A 124 -7.00 -15.62 9.94
CA TRP A 124 -7.07 -14.24 9.42
C TRP A 124 -5.71 -13.67 9.03
N ALA A 125 -4.66 -13.94 9.81
CA ALA A 125 -3.30 -13.53 9.44
C ALA A 125 -2.86 -14.21 8.12
N GLY A 126 -3.15 -15.50 7.96
CA GLY A 126 -2.87 -16.25 6.73
C GLY A 126 -3.59 -15.68 5.50
N VAL A 127 -4.89 -15.38 5.62
CA VAL A 127 -5.68 -14.75 4.54
C VAL A 127 -5.11 -13.38 4.16
N ASN A 128 -4.81 -12.54 5.15
CA ASN A 128 -4.23 -11.21 4.89
C ASN A 128 -2.84 -11.30 4.24
N LEU A 129 -2.01 -12.26 4.65
CA LEU A 129 -0.70 -12.50 4.06
C LEU A 129 -0.83 -12.91 2.59
N LEU A 130 -1.72 -13.86 2.28
CA LEU A 130 -1.95 -14.31 0.91
C LEU A 130 -2.46 -13.17 0.02
N ALA A 131 -3.42 -12.38 0.52
CA ALA A 131 -3.92 -11.21 -0.18
C ALA A 131 -2.80 -10.18 -0.45
N CYS A 132 -1.97 -9.87 0.56
CA CYS A 132 -0.80 -9.01 0.41
C CYS A 132 0.13 -9.47 -0.74
N ILE A 133 0.46 -10.77 -0.78
CA ILE A 133 1.33 -11.32 -1.83
C ILE A 133 0.71 -11.13 -3.21
N ILE A 134 -0.58 -11.43 -3.37
CA ILE A 134 -1.30 -11.28 -4.63
C ILE A 134 -1.31 -9.82 -5.09
N PHE A 135 -1.64 -8.88 -4.20
CA PHE A 135 -1.69 -7.46 -4.55
C PHE A 135 -0.31 -6.89 -4.89
N VAL A 136 0.73 -7.26 -4.13
CA VAL A 136 2.12 -6.87 -4.45
C VAL A 136 2.55 -7.42 -5.81
N TYR A 137 2.22 -8.67 -6.12
CA TYR A 137 2.53 -9.26 -7.43
C TYR A 137 1.81 -8.50 -8.57
N GLN A 138 0.52 -8.23 -8.43
CA GLN A 138 -0.24 -7.43 -9.40
C GLN A 138 0.33 -6.02 -9.58
N TYR A 139 0.72 -5.38 -8.48
CA TYR A 139 1.34 -4.07 -8.48
C TYR A 139 2.64 -4.06 -9.28
N ILE A 140 3.56 -5.00 -9.00
CA ILE A 140 4.85 -5.10 -9.68
C ILE A 140 4.65 -5.33 -11.18
N ASN A 141 3.76 -6.25 -11.57
CA ASN A 141 3.49 -6.52 -12.98
C ASN A 141 2.97 -5.29 -13.72
N GLN A 142 2.12 -4.50 -13.08
CA GLN A 142 1.60 -3.27 -13.69
C GLN A 142 2.69 -2.20 -13.81
N VAL A 143 3.58 -2.05 -12.81
CA VAL A 143 4.75 -1.16 -12.92
C VAL A 143 5.61 -1.57 -14.13
N VAL A 144 5.91 -2.86 -14.28
CA VAL A 144 6.69 -3.38 -15.41
C VAL A 144 5.99 -3.07 -16.73
N TRP A 145 4.70 -3.37 -16.84
CA TRP A 145 3.94 -3.13 -18.07
C TRP A 145 3.89 -1.66 -18.46
N ILE A 146 3.73 -0.75 -17.49
CA ILE A 146 3.76 0.69 -17.79
C ILE A 146 5.17 1.13 -18.22
N ASN A 147 6.22 0.61 -17.61
CA ASN A 147 7.60 0.89 -18.04
C ASN A 147 7.85 0.45 -19.49
N ASP A 148 7.36 -0.73 -19.88
CA ASP A 148 7.45 -1.23 -21.26
C ASP A 148 6.69 -0.33 -22.23
N MET A 149 5.49 0.12 -21.86
CA MET A 149 4.72 1.07 -22.68
C MET A 149 5.44 2.40 -22.85
N LEU A 150 6.08 2.91 -21.79
CA LEU A 150 6.83 4.16 -21.86
C LEU A 150 8.05 4.05 -22.77
N GLN A 151 8.76 2.92 -22.76
CA GLN A 151 9.88 2.68 -23.69
C GLN A 151 9.45 2.61 -25.15
N GLN A 152 8.21 2.22 -25.43
CA GLN A 152 7.67 2.20 -26.80
C GLN A 152 7.18 3.57 -27.29
N ILE A 153 7.02 4.53 -26.38
CA ILE A 153 6.54 5.88 -26.68
C ILE A 153 7.71 6.88 -26.74
N SER A 154 8.77 6.65 -25.96
CA SER A 154 10.05 7.40 -26.00
C SER A 154 10.86 7.09 -27.24
#